data_AF-A0A800EBA7-F1
#
_entry.id   AF-A0A800EBA7-F1
#
_cell.length_a   1.000
_cell.length_b   1.000
_cell.length_c   1.000
_cell.angle_alpha   90.00
_cell.angle_beta   90.00
_cell.angle_gamma   90.00
#
_symmetry.space_group_name_H-M   'P 1'
#
loop_
_entity.id
_entity.type
_entity.pdbx_description
1 polymer ?
#
loop_
_entity_poly.entity_id
_entity_poly.type
_entity_poly.pdbx_seq_one_letter_code
_entity_poly.pdbx_strand_id
1 'polypeptide(L)'
;MLNKIIETSRNFEIPLHRAGVFKLVILVGVVLLTTVNNYAFYTTLEKKTKTEIINLRTIVNEFSSTCVEASNGNIDYCVKKIHSMIEILPTYYGTSILIKDNNKELINEDTSKYKDIREPIALSAIAEEEGDPSLTKINSLNATIEIIKRPIPNLAKSVWRSMTFSVLDLIVVAYNKGYDDVKWYASNVSWPRSRHVILAGGIVWWLAFFLRKSLIAKIKFARRYEEKNELN
;
A
#
# COMPACT_ATOMS: atom_id res chain seq x y z
N MET A 1 7.81 27.48 42.16
CA MET A 1 7.90 26.23 41.37
C MET A 1 6.58 25.90 40.67
N LEU A 2 5.44 25.94 41.37
CA LEU A 2 4.09 25.77 40.80
C LEU A 2 3.76 26.78 39.67
N ASN A 3 4.03 28.07 39.89
CA ASN A 3 3.78 29.11 38.88
C ASN A 3 4.57 28.90 37.58
N LYS A 4 5.79 28.35 37.65
CA LYS A 4 6.64 28.09 36.47
C LYS A 4 6.15 26.88 35.67
N ILE A 5 5.56 25.89 36.34
CA ILE A 5 4.89 24.74 35.69
C ILE A 5 3.60 25.19 35.00
N ILE A 6 2.84 26.10 35.62
CA ILE A 6 1.60 26.70 35.06
C ILE A 6 1.91 27.61 33.86
N GLU A 7 2.98 28.39 33.92
CA GLU A 7 3.42 29.26 32.82
C GLU A 7 3.91 28.46 31.61
N THR A 8 4.63 27.35 31.87
CA THR A 8 5.11 26.47 30.79
C THR A 8 3.96 25.69 30.15
N SER A 9 2.89 25.35 30.89
CA SER A 9 1.69 24.72 30.31
C SER A 9 0.89 25.68 29.43
N ARG A 10 0.83 26.98 29.75
CA ARG A 10 0.13 28.00 28.94
C ARG A 10 0.74 28.21 27.55
N ASN A 11 2.06 28.05 27.40
CA ASN A 11 2.75 28.36 26.15
C ASN A 11 2.62 27.28 25.05
N PHE A 12 2.05 26.11 25.37
CA PHE A 12 1.82 25.01 24.41
C PHE A 12 0.39 24.44 24.50
N GLU A 13 -0.60 25.24 24.91
CA GLU A 13 -1.99 24.81 24.93
C GLU A 13 -2.62 24.95 23.53
N ILE A 14 -2.76 23.83 22.83
CA ILE A 14 -3.58 23.76 21.61
C ILE A 14 -5.03 24.13 22.00
N PRO A 15 -5.63 25.18 21.43
CA PRO A 15 -6.96 25.66 21.85
C PRO A 15 -8.08 24.77 21.27
N LEU A 16 -8.12 23.51 21.70
CA LEU A 16 -9.11 22.47 21.35
C LEU A 16 -10.56 22.86 21.65
N HIS A 17 -10.79 23.89 22.48
CA HIS A 17 -12.12 24.47 22.71
C HIS A 17 -12.68 25.12 21.43
N ARG A 18 -11.82 25.67 20.56
CA ARG A 18 -12.20 26.29 19.29
C ARG A 18 -12.59 25.20 18.29
N ALA A 19 -13.77 25.34 17.70
CA ALA A 19 -14.31 24.32 16.79
C ALA A 19 -13.42 24.06 15.56
N GLY A 20 -12.81 25.11 14.99
CA GLY A 20 -11.90 24.97 13.85
C GLY A 20 -10.64 24.18 14.21
N VAL A 21 -10.02 24.48 15.34
CA VAL A 21 -8.81 23.79 15.83
C VAL A 21 -9.11 22.33 16.17
N PHE A 22 -10.25 22.07 16.80
CA PHE A 22 -10.71 20.70 17.05
C PHE A 22 -10.85 19.87 15.76
N LYS A 23 -11.52 20.43 14.74
CA LYS A 23 -11.67 19.75 13.43
C LYS A 23 -10.32 19.54 12.74
N LEU A 24 -9.42 20.53 12.81
CA LEU A 24 -8.08 20.43 12.22
C LEU A 24 -7.24 19.34 12.89
N VAL A 25 -7.24 19.25 14.22
CA VAL A 25 -6.54 18.18 14.96
C VAL A 25 -7.06 16.80 14.54
N ILE A 26 -8.37 16.65 14.38
CA ILE A 26 -8.96 15.40 13.89
C ILE A 26 -8.48 15.09 12.47
N LEU A 27 -8.58 16.06 11.56
CA LEU A 27 -8.15 15.88 10.16
C LEU A 27 -6.70 15.45 10.08
N VAL A 28 -5.79 16.18 10.74
CA VAL A 28 -4.35 15.88 10.76
C VAL A 28 -4.10 14.50 11.36
N GLY A 29 -4.73 14.18 12.49
CA GLY A 29 -4.60 12.86 13.13
C GLY A 29 -5.03 11.71 12.21
N VAL A 30 -6.15 11.88 11.49
CA VAL A 30 -6.63 10.89 10.53
C VAL A 30 -5.69 10.74 9.34
N VAL A 31 -5.18 11.83 8.78
CA VAL A 31 -4.19 11.79 7.68
C VAL A 31 -2.94 11.04 8.11
N LEU A 32 -2.40 11.34 9.30
CA LEU A 32 -1.18 10.70 9.81
C LEU A 32 -1.40 9.20 10.03
N LEU A 33 -2.47 8.80 10.72
CA LEU A 33 -2.78 7.38 10.95
C LEU A 33 -3.03 6.63 9.64
N THR A 34 -3.71 7.25 8.68
CA THR A 34 -3.93 6.66 7.35
C THR A 34 -2.61 6.48 6.61
N THR A 35 -1.70 7.46 6.71
CA THR A 35 -0.38 7.40 6.08
C THR A 35 0.45 6.26 6.67
N VAL A 36 0.52 6.16 8.00
CA VAL A 36 1.23 5.08 8.69
C VAL A 36 0.65 3.71 8.34
N ASN A 37 -0.68 3.58 8.34
CA ASN A 37 -1.34 2.33 7.99
C ASN A 37 -1.06 1.91 6.54
N ASN A 38 -1.17 2.85 5.59
CA ASN A 38 -0.90 2.57 4.18
C ASN A 38 0.57 2.23 3.96
N TYR A 39 1.50 2.96 4.58
CA TYR A 39 2.93 2.67 4.52
C TYR A 39 3.22 1.24 5.02
N ALA A 40 2.77 0.89 6.22
CA ALA A 40 2.98 -0.44 6.79
C ALA A 40 2.39 -1.56 5.92
N PHE A 41 1.19 -1.34 5.35
CA PHE A 41 0.56 -2.27 4.43
C PHE A 41 1.40 -2.49 3.17
N TYR A 42 1.86 -1.41 2.52
CA TYR A 42 2.63 -1.52 1.28
C TYR A 42 4.05 -2.07 1.51
N THR A 43 4.69 -1.80 2.64
CA THR A 43 5.95 -2.46 3.02
C THR A 43 5.77 -3.97 3.18
N THR A 44 4.65 -4.41 3.76
CA THR A 44 4.36 -5.85 3.89
C THR A 44 4.06 -6.47 2.53
N LEU A 45 3.30 -5.76 1.69
CA LEU A 45 2.99 -6.19 0.33
C LEU A 45 4.24 -6.28 -0.55
N GLU A 46 5.20 -5.36 -0.39
CA GLU A 46 6.50 -5.39 -1.06
C GLU A 46 7.25 -6.68 -0.73
N LYS A 47 7.43 -6.98 0.56
CA LYS A 47 8.10 -8.21 1.02
C LYS A 47 7.43 -9.46 0.46
N LYS A 48 6.10 -9.54 0.56
CA LYS A 48 5.33 -10.66 -0.01
C LYS A 48 5.56 -10.78 -1.52
N THR A 49 5.58 -9.65 -2.23
CA THR A 49 5.79 -9.64 -3.68
C THR A 49 7.20 -10.09 -4.06
N LYS A 50 8.24 -9.66 -3.33
CA LYS A 50 9.61 -10.15 -3.52
C LYS A 50 9.66 -11.68 -3.41
N THR A 51 9.07 -12.24 -2.35
CA THR A 51 8.96 -13.70 -2.19
C THR A 51 8.19 -14.37 -3.33
N GLU A 52 7.07 -13.79 -3.78
CA GLU A 52 6.33 -14.34 -4.92
C GLU A 52 7.13 -14.33 -6.23
N ILE A 53 7.93 -13.29 -6.48
CA ILE A 53 8.82 -13.20 -7.66
C ILE A 53 9.89 -14.28 -7.58
N ILE A 54 10.56 -14.43 -6.43
CA ILE A 54 11.57 -15.46 -6.20
C ILE A 54 10.98 -16.85 -6.41
N ASN A 55 9.81 -17.13 -5.82
CA ASN A 55 9.13 -18.42 -5.97
C ASN A 55 8.76 -18.70 -7.43
N LEU A 56 8.25 -17.70 -8.16
CA LEU A 56 7.91 -17.87 -9.57
C LEU A 56 9.14 -18.18 -10.41
N ARG A 57 10.26 -17.48 -10.17
CA ARG A 57 11.54 -17.78 -10.82
C ARG A 57 11.99 -19.21 -10.50
N THR A 58 11.90 -19.64 -9.24
CA THR A 58 12.32 -20.99 -8.84
C THR A 58 11.49 -22.05 -9.54
N ILE A 59 10.17 -21.88 -9.60
CA ILE A 59 9.26 -22.77 -10.33
C ILE A 59 9.63 -22.83 -11.82
N VAL A 60 9.87 -21.68 -12.47
CA VAL A 60 10.28 -21.65 -13.89
C VAL A 60 11.63 -22.35 -14.08
N ASN A 61 12.59 -22.13 -13.20
CA ASN A 61 13.92 -22.76 -13.28
C ASN A 61 13.87 -24.27 -13.05
N GLU A 62 13.13 -24.75 -12.05
CA GLU A 62 12.92 -26.18 -11.81
C GLU A 62 12.17 -26.83 -12.97
N PHE A 63 11.05 -26.24 -13.39
CA PHE A 63 10.24 -26.75 -14.50
C PHE A 63 11.04 -26.84 -15.80
N SER A 64 11.83 -25.80 -16.11
CA SER A 64 12.68 -25.80 -17.29
C SER A 64 13.74 -26.90 -17.23
N SER A 65 14.37 -27.12 -16.07
CA SER A 65 15.32 -28.21 -15.87
C SER A 65 14.68 -29.58 -16.11
N THR A 66 13.55 -29.85 -15.46
CA THR A 66 12.82 -31.12 -15.60
C THR A 66 12.32 -31.33 -17.03
N CYS A 67 11.84 -30.27 -17.69
CA CYS A 67 11.37 -30.36 -19.07
C CYS A 67 12.51 -30.68 -20.04
N VAL A 68 13.67 -30.02 -19.91
CA VAL A 68 14.82 -30.25 -20.79
C VAL A 68 15.31 -31.69 -20.64
N GLU A 69 15.38 -32.21 -19.42
CA GLU A 69 15.73 -33.60 -19.15
C GLU A 69 14.71 -34.58 -19.74
N ALA A 70 13.41 -34.38 -19.48
CA ALA A 70 12.34 -35.26 -19.96
C ALA A 70 12.14 -35.23 -21.48
N SER A 71 12.54 -34.15 -22.15
CA SER A 71 12.39 -33.96 -23.59
C SER A 71 13.66 -34.29 -24.38
N ASN A 72 14.66 -34.93 -23.75
CA ASN A 72 15.96 -35.25 -24.35
C ASN A 72 16.67 -34.01 -24.93
N GLY A 73 16.58 -32.87 -24.23
CA GLY A 73 17.25 -31.63 -24.62
C GLY A 73 16.46 -30.71 -25.57
N ASN A 74 15.16 -30.94 -25.78
CA ASN A 74 14.35 -30.10 -26.68
C ASN A 74 13.95 -28.76 -26.03
N ILE A 75 14.82 -27.76 -26.19
CA ILE A 75 14.65 -26.40 -25.66
C ILE A 75 13.38 -25.73 -26.19
N ASP A 76 13.10 -25.80 -27.49
CA ASP A 76 11.95 -25.12 -28.10
C ASP A 76 10.61 -25.64 -27.56
N TYR A 77 10.52 -26.95 -27.33
CA TYR A 77 9.36 -27.55 -26.67
C TYR A 77 9.19 -27.01 -25.24
N CYS A 78 10.27 -26.92 -24.48
CA CYS A 78 10.23 -26.44 -23.11
C CYS A 78 9.91 -24.96 -22.99
N VAL A 79 10.44 -24.11 -23.87
CA VAL A 79 10.09 -22.69 -23.95
C VAL A 79 8.58 -22.54 -24.20
N LYS A 80 8.00 -23.30 -25.15
CA LYS A 80 6.55 -23.28 -25.39
C LYS A 80 5.74 -23.72 -24.17
N LYS A 81 6.19 -24.73 -23.42
CA LYS A 81 5.52 -25.18 -22.20
C LYS A 81 5.60 -24.17 -21.06
N ILE A 82 6.76 -23.53 -20.88
CA ILE A 82 6.94 -22.44 -19.91
C ILE A 82 6.02 -21.28 -20.26
N HIS A 83 5.95 -20.90 -21.54
CA HIS A 83 5.06 -19.84 -22.02
C HIS A 83 3.60 -20.13 -21.67
N SER A 84 3.10 -21.34 -21.98
CA SER A 84 1.74 -21.76 -21.61
C SER A 84 1.49 -21.75 -20.09
N MET A 85 2.49 -22.09 -19.27
CA MET A 85 2.37 -22.04 -17.81
C MET A 85 2.23 -20.60 -17.30
N ILE A 86 3.00 -19.67 -17.89
CA ILE A 86 2.99 -18.25 -17.52
C ILE A 86 1.65 -17.59 -17.85
N GLU A 87 1.05 -17.89 -19.01
CA GLU A 87 -0.23 -17.32 -19.43
C GLU A 87 -1.38 -17.61 -18.44
N ILE A 88 -1.32 -18.74 -17.73
CA ILE A 88 -2.37 -19.20 -16.81
C ILE A 88 -2.22 -18.60 -15.39
N LEU A 89 -1.22 -17.76 -15.14
CA LEU A 89 -0.95 -17.16 -13.82
C LEU A 89 -1.36 -15.68 -13.68
N PRO A 90 -2.60 -15.25 -14.02
CA PRO A 90 -2.98 -13.86 -13.87
C PRO A 90 -3.06 -13.51 -12.38
N THR A 91 -2.18 -12.60 -11.95
CA THR A 91 -2.27 -12.00 -10.62
C THR A 91 -3.13 -10.75 -10.66
N TYR A 92 -3.65 -10.29 -9.51
CA TYR A 92 -4.52 -9.11 -9.43
C TYR A 92 -3.88 -7.85 -10.04
N TYR A 93 -2.57 -7.67 -9.88
CA TYR A 93 -1.80 -6.55 -10.42
C TYR A 93 -1.15 -6.86 -11.79
N GLY A 94 -1.21 -8.11 -12.25
CA GLY A 94 -0.47 -8.59 -13.40
C GLY A 94 1.02 -8.78 -13.13
N THR A 95 1.69 -9.43 -14.07
CA THR A 95 3.12 -9.74 -14.04
C THR A 95 3.69 -9.51 -15.43
N SER A 96 4.87 -8.90 -15.51
CA SER A 96 5.70 -8.87 -16.72
C SER A 96 6.81 -9.89 -16.57
N ILE A 97 6.97 -10.78 -17.54
CA ILE A 97 8.01 -11.81 -17.58
C ILE A 97 8.71 -11.73 -18.93
N LEU A 98 10.03 -11.60 -18.87
CA LEU A 98 10.90 -11.56 -20.03
C LEU A 98 11.98 -12.62 -19.86
N ILE A 99 12.09 -13.55 -20.81
CA ILE A 99 13.14 -14.57 -20.86
C ILE A 99 13.95 -14.38 -22.14
N LYS A 100 15.29 -14.28 -22.00
CA LYS A 100 16.22 -14.02 -23.11
C LYS A 100 17.37 -15.01 -23.14
N ASP A 101 17.72 -15.49 -24.32
CA ASP A 101 18.99 -16.19 -24.58
C ASP A 101 19.88 -15.28 -25.42
N ASN A 102 21.02 -14.83 -24.87
CA ASN A 102 21.98 -13.97 -25.57
C ASN A 102 21.33 -12.79 -26.35
N ASN A 103 20.42 -12.07 -25.69
CA ASN A 103 19.58 -10.97 -26.24
C ASN A 103 18.46 -11.37 -27.21
N LYS A 104 18.32 -12.64 -27.60
CA LYS A 104 17.15 -13.14 -28.32
C LYS A 104 16.01 -13.37 -27.34
N GLU A 105 14.88 -12.73 -27.59
CA GLU A 105 13.67 -12.93 -26.79
C GLU A 105 13.09 -14.33 -27.02
N LEU A 106 12.98 -15.10 -25.95
CA LEU A 106 12.32 -16.41 -25.94
C LEU A 106 10.86 -16.27 -25.53
N ILE A 107 10.60 -15.47 -24.47
CA ILE A 107 9.26 -15.18 -23.94
C ILE A 107 9.22 -13.71 -23.55
N ASN A 108 8.14 -13.02 -23.94
CA ASN A 108 7.87 -11.64 -23.57
C ASN A 108 6.37 -11.48 -23.29
N GLU A 109 5.99 -11.67 -22.03
CA GLU A 109 4.60 -11.61 -21.59
C GLU A 109 4.41 -10.47 -20.58
N ASP A 110 3.51 -9.54 -20.87
CA ASP A 110 3.23 -8.43 -19.98
C ASP A 110 1.73 -8.24 -19.73
N THR A 111 1.28 -8.80 -18.60
CA THR A 111 -0.10 -8.69 -18.12
C THR A 111 -0.27 -7.57 -17.10
N SER A 112 0.75 -6.73 -16.89
CA SER A 112 0.80 -5.74 -15.81
C SER A 112 -0.31 -4.70 -15.95
N LYS A 113 -1.13 -4.58 -14.89
CA LYS A 113 -2.07 -3.49 -14.72
C LYS A 113 -1.31 -2.33 -14.06
N TYR A 114 -1.51 -1.10 -14.53
CA TYR A 114 -0.91 0.13 -13.94
C TYR A 114 0.58 0.39 -14.24
N LYS A 115 1.01 0.16 -15.49
CA LYS A 115 2.42 0.33 -15.92
C LYS A 115 3.02 1.71 -15.57
N ASP A 116 2.23 2.78 -15.64
CA ASP A 116 2.77 4.15 -15.55
C ASP A 116 2.60 4.83 -14.18
N ILE A 117 1.91 4.18 -13.23
CA ILE A 117 1.46 4.85 -12.00
C ILE A 117 1.87 4.13 -10.71
N ARG A 118 2.60 3.02 -10.82
CA ARG A 118 3.03 2.17 -9.69
C ARG A 118 4.50 1.80 -9.82
N GLU A 119 5.16 1.76 -8.67
CA GLU A 119 6.58 1.42 -8.57
C GLU A 119 6.79 -0.07 -8.91
N PRO A 120 7.75 -0.39 -9.79
CA PRO A 120 8.08 -1.75 -10.13
C PRO A 120 8.97 -2.39 -9.05
N ILE A 121 8.68 -3.65 -8.77
CA ILE A 121 9.59 -4.57 -8.08
C ILE A 121 10.08 -5.53 -9.15
N ALA A 122 11.37 -5.46 -9.44
CA ALA A 122 12.07 -6.18 -10.49
C ALA A 122 12.95 -7.29 -9.89
N LEU A 123 13.06 -8.43 -10.56
CA LEU A 123 13.88 -9.55 -10.11
C LEU A 123 15.37 -9.17 -10.12
N SER A 124 15.81 -8.42 -11.12
CA SER A 124 17.17 -7.85 -11.18
C SER A 124 17.51 -6.98 -9.97
N ALA A 125 16.59 -6.12 -9.53
CA ALA A 125 16.81 -5.30 -8.34
C ALA A 125 16.87 -6.14 -7.05
N ILE A 126 16.06 -7.20 -6.94
CA ILE A 126 16.13 -8.15 -5.82
C ILE A 126 17.48 -8.87 -5.83
N ALA A 127 17.95 -9.32 -7.00
CA ALA A 127 19.23 -9.98 -7.15
C ALA A 127 20.42 -9.09 -6.72
N GLU A 128 20.36 -7.80 -7.02
CA GLU A 128 21.34 -6.81 -6.56
C GLU A 128 21.27 -6.61 -5.03
N GLU A 129 20.06 -6.47 -4.47
CA GLU A 129 19.83 -6.30 -3.02
C GLU A 129 20.32 -7.51 -2.20
N GLU A 130 20.10 -8.73 -2.70
CA GLU A 130 20.51 -9.97 -2.05
C GLU A 130 21.97 -10.37 -2.36
N GLY A 131 22.61 -9.72 -3.34
CA GLY A 131 23.97 -10.06 -3.78
C GLY A 131 24.06 -11.41 -4.52
N ASP A 132 22.95 -11.90 -5.08
CA ASP A 132 22.88 -13.17 -5.81
C ASP A 132 22.47 -12.95 -7.28
N PRO A 133 23.43 -12.73 -8.20
CA PRO A 133 23.13 -12.56 -9.61
C PRO A 133 22.57 -13.82 -10.27
N SER A 134 22.69 -14.99 -9.64
CA SER A 134 22.16 -16.25 -10.19
C SER A 134 20.63 -16.28 -10.23
N LEU A 135 19.96 -15.43 -9.43
CA LEU A 135 18.51 -15.29 -9.44
C LEU A 135 17.97 -14.91 -10.81
N THR A 136 18.71 -14.14 -11.61
CA THR A 136 18.31 -13.72 -12.96
C THR A 136 18.62 -14.75 -14.05
N LYS A 137 19.12 -15.95 -13.70
CA LYS A 137 19.51 -17.00 -14.66
C LYS A 137 18.60 -18.22 -14.61
N ILE A 138 18.37 -18.82 -15.78
CA ILE A 138 17.78 -20.13 -16.00
C ILE A 138 18.84 -21.02 -16.66
N ASN A 139 19.51 -21.85 -15.84
CA ASN A 139 20.70 -22.58 -16.28
C ASN A 139 20.39 -23.63 -17.36
N SER A 140 19.26 -24.32 -17.25
CA SER A 140 18.82 -25.38 -18.18
C SER A 140 18.55 -24.89 -19.60
N LEU A 141 18.26 -23.59 -19.76
CA LEU A 141 18.00 -22.94 -21.04
C LEU A 141 19.15 -22.03 -21.49
N ASN A 142 20.21 -21.90 -20.67
CA ASN A 142 21.24 -20.87 -20.83
C ASN A 142 20.65 -19.46 -21.04
N ALA A 143 19.55 -19.15 -20.34
CA ALA A 143 18.77 -17.93 -20.53
C ALA A 143 18.78 -17.05 -19.27
N THR A 144 18.46 -15.77 -19.43
CA THR A 144 18.14 -14.86 -18.33
C THR A 144 16.64 -14.68 -18.20
N ILE A 145 16.18 -14.42 -16.99
CA ILE A 145 14.77 -14.14 -16.66
C ILE A 145 14.67 -12.82 -15.89
N GLU A 146 13.73 -12.00 -16.31
CA GLU A 146 13.32 -10.79 -15.61
C GLU A 146 11.83 -10.90 -15.30
N ILE A 147 11.47 -10.72 -14.03
CA ILE A 147 10.09 -10.76 -13.55
C ILE A 147 9.82 -9.43 -12.85
N ILE A 148 8.81 -8.69 -13.34
CA ILE A 148 8.44 -7.38 -12.81
C ILE A 148 6.98 -7.42 -12.35
N LYS A 149 6.74 -6.98 -11.12
CA LYS A 149 5.39 -6.72 -10.57
C LYS A 149 5.28 -5.28 -10.11
N ARG A 150 4.08 -4.69 -10.21
CA ARG A 150 3.82 -3.28 -9.82
C ARG A 150 2.75 -3.15 -8.72
N PRO A 151 2.97 -3.70 -7.52
CA PRO A 151 1.92 -3.70 -6.49
C PRO A 151 1.81 -2.36 -5.74
N ILE A 152 2.88 -1.56 -5.67
CA ILE A 152 2.97 -0.38 -4.80
C ILE A 152 2.50 0.87 -5.54
N PRO A 153 1.41 1.53 -5.12
CA PRO A 153 1.03 2.84 -5.61
C PRO A 153 1.79 3.94 -4.86
N ASN A 154 1.86 5.12 -5.45
CA ASN A 154 2.32 6.32 -4.76
C ASN A 154 1.56 6.51 -3.42
N LEU A 155 2.31 6.71 -2.33
CA LEU A 155 1.77 6.75 -0.97
C LEU A 155 0.73 7.87 -0.80
N ALA A 156 1.03 9.09 -1.25
CA ALA A 156 0.12 10.22 -1.14
C ALA A 156 -1.18 9.98 -1.91
N LYS A 157 -1.08 9.43 -3.13
CA LYS A 157 -2.26 9.04 -3.92
C LYS A 157 -3.07 7.95 -3.23
N SER A 158 -2.40 7.00 -2.56
CA SER A 158 -3.08 5.95 -1.79
C SER A 158 -3.84 6.52 -0.59
N VAL A 159 -3.23 7.45 0.16
CA VAL A 159 -3.84 8.11 1.32
C VAL A 159 -5.06 8.91 0.87
N TRP A 160 -4.91 9.71 -0.20
CA TRP A 160 -6.01 10.46 -0.79
C TRP A 160 -7.17 9.56 -1.19
N ARG A 161 -6.90 8.45 -1.89
CA ARG A 161 -7.94 7.48 -2.30
C ARG A 161 -8.62 6.81 -1.10
N SER A 162 -7.88 6.47 -0.05
CA SER A 162 -8.44 5.91 1.18
C SER A 162 -9.35 6.93 1.88
N MET A 163 -8.92 8.19 1.99
CA MET A 163 -9.69 9.25 2.64
C MET A 163 -10.95 9.66 1.86
N THR A 164 -10.88 9.60 0.53
CA THR A 164 -11.99 10.02 -0.36
C THR A 164 -12.87 8.87 -0.81
N PHE A 165 -12.77 7.66 -0.21
CA PHE A 165 -13.54 6.49 -0.65
C PHE A 165 -13.36 6.14 -2.13
N SER A 166 -12.24 6.58 -2.71
CA SER A 166 -11.95 6.45 -4.13
C SER A 166 -13.11 6.99 -5.00
N VAL A 167 -13.75 8.08 -4.58
CA VAL A 167 -14.87 8.71 -5.29
C VAL A 167 -14.55 8.98 -6.75
N LEU A 168 -13.33 9.44 -7.06
CA LEU A 168 -12.91 9.63 -8.46
C LEU A 168 -12.90 8.34 -9.27
N ASP A 169 -12.44 7.23 -8.67
CA ASP A 169 -12.43 5.93 -9.34
C ASP A 169 -13.88 5.42 -9.53
N LEU A 170 -14.77 5.63 -8.54
CA LEU A 170 -16.19 5.29 -8.64
C LEU A 170 -16.90 6.07 -9.75
N ILE A 171 -16.59 7.37 -9.90
CA ILE A 171 -17.11 8.21 -10.98
C ILE A 171 -16.69 7.64 -12.34
N VAL A 172 -15.42 7.28 -12.50
CA VAL A 172 -14.91 6.68 -13.74
C VAL A 172 -15.59 5.36 -14.05
N VAL A 173 -15.82 4.50 -13.05
CA VAL A 173 -16.55 3.23 -13.23
C VAL A 173 -18.01 3.50 -13.62
N ALA A 174 -18.66 4.48 -12.98
CA ALA A 174 -20.04 4.85 -13.29
C ALA A 174 -20.21 5.30 -14.75
N TYR A 175 -19.30 6.15 -15.23
CA TYR A 175 -19.33 6.63 -16.61
C TYR A 175 -19.05 5.52 -17.65
N ASN A 176 -18.18 4.57 -17.34
CA ASN A 176 -17.68 3.61 -18.34
C ASN A 176 -18.37 2.25 -18.32
N LYS A 177 -18.94 1.83 -17.18
CA LYS A 177 -19.38 0.44 -16.97
C LYS A 177 -20.79 0.29 -16.40
N GLY A 178 -21.39 1.38 -15.92
CA GLY A 178 -22.75 1.36 -15.38
C GLY A 178 -22.84 0.95 -13.90
N TYR A 179 -24.07 0.82 -13.41
CA TYR A 179 -24.38 0.77 -11.98
C TYR A 179 -23.88 -0.49 -11.26
N ASP A 180 -23.98 -1.66 -11.89
CA ASP A 180 -23.61 -2.93 -11.25
C ASP A 180 -22.10 -3.02 -10.97
N ASP A 181 -21.27 -2.55 -11.91
CA ASP A 181 -19.83 -2.40 -11.72
C ASP A 181 -19.48 -1.39 -10.63
N VAL A 182 -20.23 -0.28 -10.52
CA VAL A 182 -20.04 0.69 -9.43
C VAL A 182 -20.32 0.04 -8.08
N LYS A 183 -21.42 -0.70 -7.96
CA LYS A 183 -21.79 -1.40 -6.73
C LYS A 183 -20.73 -2.42 -6.35
N TRP A 184 -20.27 -3.22 -7.33
CA TRP A 184 -19.19 -4.18 -7.12
C TRP A 184 -17.88 -3.50 -6.71
N TYR A 185 -17.50 -2.41 -7.38
CA TYR A 185 -16.27 -1.67 -7.07
C TYR A 185 -16.36 -1.04 -5.67
N ALA A 186 -17.51 -0.48 -5.31
CA ALA A 186 -17.74 0.11 -4.00
C ALA A 186 -17.56 -0.94 -2.89
N SER A 187 -18.17 -2.12 -3.03
CA SER A 187 -18.11 -3.17 -2.00
C SER A 187 -16.77 -3.90 -1.94
N ASN A 188 -16.13 -4.17 -3.08
CA ASN A 188 -14.94 -5.02 -3.15
C ASN A 188 -13.62 -4.25 -3.19
N VAL A 189 -13.66 -2.96 -3.57
CA VAL A 189 -12.44 -2.16 -3.77
C VAL A 189 -12.45 -0.91 -2.89
N SER A 190 -13.46 -0.04 -2.99
CA SER A 190 -13.47 1.23 -2.25
C SER A 190 -13.66 1.04 -0.75
N TRP A 191 -14.67 0.27 -0.33
CA TRP A 191 -14.97 0.08 1.09
C TRP A 191 -13.83 -0.60 1.87
N PRO A 192 -13.27 -1.74 1.42
CA PRO A 192 -12.16 -2.38 2.12
C PRO A 192 -10.92 -1.48 2.24
N ARG A 193 -10.69 -0.61 1.25
CA ARG A 193 -9.60 0.38 1.24
C ARG A 193 -9.82 1.48 2.28
N SER A 194 -11.05 1.98 2.40
CA SER A 194 -11.37 3.16 3.22
C SER A 194 -11.79 2.87 4.65
N ARG A 195 -12.19 1.62 4.97
CA ARG A 195 -12.64 1.23 6.32
C ARG A 195 -11.64 1.62 7.42
N HIS A 196 -10.33 1.52 7.13
CA HIS A 196 -9.28 1.85 8.09
C HIS A 196 -9.24 3.34 8.42
N VAL A 197 -9.57 4.21 7.45
CA VAL A 197 -9.68 5.66 7.67
C VAL A 197 -10.89 5.98 8.54
N ILE A 198 -12.01 5.28 8.34
CA ILE A 198 -13.21 5.47 9.19
C ILE A 198 -12.89 5.09 10.63
N LEU A 199 -12.24 3.93 10.83
CA LEU A 199 -11.85 3.47 12.16
C LEU A 199 -10.87 4.44 12.82
N ALA A 200 -9.84 4.87 12.09
CA ALA A 200 -8.90 5.90 12.56
C ALA A 200 -9.62 7.22 12.90
N GLY A 201 -10.58 7.63 12.06
CA GLY A 201 -11.45 8.78 12.29
C GLY A 201 -12.26 8.66 13.57
N GLY A 202 -12.87 7.51 13.82
CA GLY A 202 -13.59 7.21 15.05
C GLY A 202 -12.70 7.31 16.28
N ILE A 203 -11.51 6.69 16.24
CA ILE A 203 -10.55 6.69 17.36
C ILE A 203 -10.04 8.12 17.64
N VAL A 204 -9.59 8.84 16.61
CA VAL A 204 -9.07 10.20 16.77
C VAL A 204 -10.16 11.15 17.25
N TRP A 205 -11.37 11.04 16.71
CA TRP A 205 -12.52 11.83 17.15
C TRP A 205 -12.84 11.55 18.61
N TRP A 206 -12.87 10.28 19.02
CA TRP A 206 -13.17 9.88 20.39
C TRP A 206 -12.12 10.44 21.37
N LEU A 207 -10.83 10.25 21.08
CA LEU A 207 -9.72 10.79 21.89
C LEU A 207 -9.78 12.32 21.99
N ALA A 208 -9.92 13.01 20.85
CA ALA A 208 -10.02 14.47 20.81
C ALA A 208 -11.25 14.98 21.57
N PHE A 209 -12.37 14.27 21.49
CA PHE A 209 -13.61 14.63 22.18
C PHE A 209 -13.44 14.61 23.70
N PHE A 210 -12.85 13.55 24.26
CA PHE A 210 -12.58 13.47 25.70
C PHE A 210 -11.58 14.52 26.16
N LEU A 211 -10.52 14.78 25.38
CA LEU A 211 -9.56 15.85 25.66
C LEU A 211 -10.26 17.22 25.68
N ARG A 212 -11.13 17.49 24.70
CA ARG A 212 -11.91 18.73 24.66
C ARG A 212 -12.83 18.87 25.86
N LYS A 213 -13.54 17.81 26.26
CA LYS A 213 -14.41 17.83 27.45
C LYS A 213 -13.63 18.07 28.73
N SER A 214 -12.47 17.42 28.89
CA SER A 214 -11.55 17.63 30.02
C SER A 214 -11.07 19.08 30.11
N LEU A 215 -10.65 19.67 28.98
CA LEU A 215 -10.21 21.07 28.94
C LEU A 215 -11.34 22.05 29.30
N ILE A 216 -12.54 21.85 28.77
CA ILE A 216 -13.70 22.70 29.12
C ILE A 216 -14.04 22.59 30.61
N ALA A 217 -13.97 21.39 31.18
CA ALA A 217 -14.19 21.18 32.61
C ALA A 217 -13.14 21.90 33.47
N LYS A 218 -11.86 21.82 33.10
CA LYS A 218 -10.76 22.54 33.76
C LYS A 218 -10.97 24.06 33.71
N ILE A 219 -11.32 24.61 32.54
CA ILE A 219 -11.60 26.05 32.38
C ILE A 219 -12.78 26.48 33.26
N LYS A 220 -13.86 25.68 33.29
CA LYS A 220 -15.05 25.97 34.10
C LYS A 220 -14.75 25.90 35.60
N PHE A 221 -13.90 24.98 36.03
CA PHE A 221 -13.46 24.87 37.42
C PHE A 221 -12.60 26.06 37.85
N ALA A 222 -11.60 26.44 37.03
CA ALA A 222 -10.74 27.59 37.29
C ALA A 222 -11.55 28.89 37.44
N ARG A 223 -12.49 29.14 36.51
CA ARG A 223 -13.36 30.33 36.57
C ARG A 223 -14.18 30.40 37.86
N ARG A 224 -14.79 29.27 38.28
CA ARG A 224 -15.58 29.20 39.53
C ARG A 224 -14.72 29.40 40.78
N TYR A 225 -13.45 28.99 40.73
CA TYR A 225 -12.51 29.17 41.84
C TYR A 225 -12.08 30.63 41.98
N GLU A 226 -11.78 31.30 40.86
CA GLU A 226 -11.49 32.74 40.82
C GLU A 226 -12.67 33.57 41.33
N GLU A 227 -13.89 33.32 40.82
CA GLU A 227 -15.12 33.99 41.28
C GLU A 227 -15.35 33.84 42.79
N LYS A 228 -15.04 32.68 43.38
CA LYS A 228 -15.20 32.44 44.82
C LYS A 228 -14.14 33.14 45.68
N ASN A 229 -12.93 33.31 45.14
CA ASN A 229 -11.86 34.01 45.84
C ASN A 229 -11.97 35.53 45.76
N GLU A 230 -12.61 36.07 44.72
CA GLU A 230 -12.90 37.52 44.63
C GLU A 230 -14.05 37.95 45.56
N LEU A 231 -14.88 37.00 46.01
CA LEU A 231 -16.01 37.24 46.91
C LEU A 231 -15.64 37.14 48.41
N ASN A 232 -14.42 36.70 48.74
CA ASN A 232 -13.91 36.56 50.12
C ASN A 232 -12.81 37.59 50.38
#